data_AF-A0A1H3KH10-F1
#
_entry.id   AF-A0A1H3KH10-F1
#
_cell.length_a   1.000
_cell.length_b   1.000
_cell.length_c   1.000
_cell.angle_alpha   90.00
_cell.angle_beta   90.00
_cell.angle_gamma   90.00
#
_symmetry.space_group_name_H-M   'P 1'
#
loop_
_entity.id
_entity.type
_entity.pdbx_description
1 polymer ?
#
loop_
_entity_poly.entity_id
_entity_poly.type
_entity_poly.pdbx_seq_one_letter_code
_entity_poly.pdbx_strand_id
1 'polypeptide(L)'
;MIAWLRVNVSRLVMRASERGNPLARRLNARATQSYIANLPPHSSIVPGPFQVPDLDRPLPDTARARLFGDHELTPLAPAPVVAEDLVGRCVGDIQTGLGSTGVGNHGFVGIDLGGDWLIVPLYAAAQWITLDGRLLADPGHAAAGRAAPWPAEDASARVAGATISAATLRPHAMRLDLDNGARLEIVPDPSGRPRTEHGGHVRAFLPEDDLSAAMFLSPTPVIYGLG
;
A
#
# COMPACT_ATOMS: atom_id res chain seq x y z
N MET A 1 18.19 -34.07 -16.67
CA MET A 1 19.53 -33.46 -16.92
C MET A 1 19.45 -31.97 -17.28
N ILE A 2 18.59 -31.55 -18.23
CA ILE A 2 18.47 -30.14 -18.68
C ILE A 2 17.95 -29.16 -17.59
N ALA A 3 17.01 -29.58 -16.74
CA ALA A 3 16.47 -28.73 -15.68
C ALA A 3 17.51 -28.38 -14.58
N TRP A 4 18.39 -29.32 -14.24
CA TRP A 4 19.45 -29.13 -13.24
C TRP A 4 20.52 -28.14 -13.72
N LEU A 5 20.89 -28.21 -15.01
CA LEU A 5 21.78 -27.25 -15.66
C LEU A 5 21.21 -25.83 -15.65
N ARG A 6 19.91 -25.66 -15.93
CA ARG A 6 19.24 -24.35 -15.87
C ARG A 6 19.30 -23.71 -14.49
N VAL A 7 19.02 -24.48 -13.42
CA VAL A 7 19.03 -23.97 -12.04
C VAL A 7 20.43 -23.51 -11.61
N ASN A 8 21.47 -24.26 -11.97
CA ASN A 8 22.85 -23.91 -11.63
C ASN A 8 23.35 -22.67 -12.39
N VAL A 9 22.98 -22.53 -13.67
CA VAL A 9 23.31 -21.34 -14.47
C VAL A 9 22.60 -20.09 -13.92
N SER A 10 21.31 -20.18 -13.58
CA SER A 10 20.58 -19.05 -12.97
C SER A 10 21.19 -18.59 -11.65
N ARG A 11 21.59 -19.50 -10.76
CA ARG A 11 22.27 -19.15 -9.50
C ARG A 11 23.61 -18.47 -9.72
N LEU A 12 24.36 -18.89 -10.74
CA LEU A 12 25.67 -18.32 -11.06
C LEU A 12 25.53 -16.91 -11.63
N VAL A 13 24.51 -16.68 -12.47
CA VAL A 13 24.13 -15.37 -13.01
C VAL A 13 23.66 -14.42 -11.89
N MET A 14 22.84 -14.90 -10.95
CA MET A 14 22.41 -14.12 -9.79
C MET A 14 23.59 -13.68 -8.91
N ARG A 15 24.48 -14.61 -8.53
CA ARG A 15 25.67 -14.29 -7.72
C ARG A 15 26.63 -13.33 -8.43
N ALA A 16 26.76 -13.44 -9.76
CA ALA A 16 27.56 -12.51 -10.54
C ALA A 16 26.91 -11.12 -10.63
N SER A 17 25.57 -11.04 -10.68
CA SER A 17 24.80 -9.80 -10.61
C SER A 17 24.99 -9.09 -9.27
N GLU A 18 24.91 -9.83 -8.14
CA GLU A 18 25.14 -9.31 -6.78
C GLU A 18 26.56 -8.75 -6.61
N ARG A 19 27.55 -9.33 -7.30
CA ARG A 19 28.94 -8.85 -7.33
C ARG A 19 29.18 -7.72 -8.35
N GLY A 20 28.12 -7.16 -8.93
CA GLY A 20 28.19 -5.98 -9.80
C GLY A 20 28.54 -6.24 -11.27
N ASN A 21 28.52 -7.49 -11.75
CA ASN A 21 28.81 -7.77 -13.16
C ASN A 21 27.68 -7.20 -14.07
N PRO A 22 28.00 -6.32 -15.05
CA PRO A 22 27.00 -5.61 -15.83
C PRO A 22 26.22 -6.52 -16.80
N LEU A 23 26.85 -7.56 -17.36
CA LEU A 23 26.18 -8.54 -18.22
C LEU A 23 25.24 -9.43 -17.40
N ALA A 24 25.69 -9.88 -16.22
CA ALA A 24 24.87 -10.66 -15.30
C ALA A 24 23.67 -9.85 -14.79
N ARG A 25 23.86 -8.56 -14.48
CA ARG A 25 22.76 -7.64 -14.13
C ARG A 25 21.73 -7.52 -15.26
N ARG A 26 22.17 -7.35 -16.51
CA ARG A 26 21.26 -7.27 -17.68
C ARG A 26 20.50 -8.57 -17.91
N LEU A 27 21.19 -9.71 -17.80
CA LEU A 27 20.57 -11.04 -17.95
C LEU A 27 19.57 -11.32 -16.83
N ASN A 28 19.94 -10.98 -15.59
CA ASN A 28 19.07 -11.12 -14.43
C ASN A 28 17.84 -10.21 -14.56
N ALA A 29 18.02 -8.94 -14.90
CA ALA A 29 16.92 -8.00 -15.13
C ALA A 29 15.97 -8.49 -16.25
N ARG A 30 16.50 -9.00 -17.36
CA ARG A 30 15.68 -9.54 -18.46
C ARG A 30 14.95 -10.82 -18.06
N ALA A 31 15.60 -11.71 -17.31
CA ALA A 31 14.97 -12.93 -16.81
C ALA A 31 13.87 -12.61 -15.79
N THR A 32 14.11 -11.68 -14.86
CA THR A 32 13.13 -11.17 -13.91
C THR A 32 11.95 -10.52 -14.62
N GLN A 33 12.20 -9.66 -15.60
CA GLN A 33 11.15 -9.01 -16.38
C GLN A 33 10.32 -10.03 -17.17
N SER A 34 10.96 -11.04 -17.76
CA SER A 34 10.26 -12.13 -18.46
C SER A 34 9.47 -13.02 -17.50
N TYR A 35 9.96 -13.24 -16.28
CA TYR A 35 9.22 -14.00 -15.28
C TYR A 35 7.98 -13.23 -14.82
N ILE A 36 8.15 -11.94 -14.49
CA ILE A 36 7.07 -11.06 -14.04
C ILE A 36 6.00 -10.88 -15.12
N ALA A 37 6.39 -10.71 -16.38
CA ALA A 37 5.46 -10.59 -17.49
C ALA A 37 4.59 -11.85 -17.72
N ASN A 38 5.03 -13.01 -17.20
CA ASN A 38 4.29 -14.27 -17.29
C ASN A 38 3.63 -14.66 -15.95
N LEU A 39 3.74 -13.84 -14.90
CA LEU A 39 2.96 -14.04 -13.70
C LEU A 39 1.49 -13.75 -14.02
N PRO A 40 0.55 -14.54 -13.48
CA PRO A 40 -0.86 -14.20 -13.58
C PRO A 40 -1.10 -12.81 -12.97
N PRO A 41 -2.09 -12.06 -13.48
CA PRO A 41 -2.57 -10.87 -12.79
C PRO A 41 -2.91 -11.22 -11.35
N HIS A 42 -2.46 -10.38 -10.41
CA HIS A 42 -2.77 -10.53 -8.99
C HIS A 42 -3.52 -9.29 -8.53
N SER A 43 -4.45 -9.50 -7.60
CA SER A 43 -5.17 -8.40 -6.98
C SER A 43 -4.19 -7.45 -6.32
N SER A 44 -4.47 -6.15 -6.43
CA SER A 44 -3.74 -5.13 -5.67
C SER A 44 -4.30 -4.92 -4.28
N ILE A 45 -5.48 -5.47 -3.99
CA ILE A 45 -6.06 -5.51 -2.66
C ILE A 45 -5.31 -6.55 -1.85
N VAL A 46 -4.81 -6.14 -0.69
CA VAL A 46 -4.14 -7.04 0.25
C VAL A 46 -5.22 -7.75 1.05
N PRO A 47 -5.36 -9.08 0.91
CA PRO A 47 -6.35 -9.83 1.66
C PRO A 47 -5.95 -9.94 3.13
N GLY A 48 -6.94 -10.08 4.01
CA GLY A 48 -6.72 -10.52 5.39
C GLY A 48 -6.28 -12.00 5.45
N PRO A 49 -6.00 -12.53 6.65
CA PRO A 49 -6.32 -11.93 7.95
C PRO A 49 -5.36 -10.82 8.38
N PHE A 50 -5.92 -9.82 9.09
CA PHE A 50 -5.15 -8.75 9.71
C PHE A 50 -5.03 -8.97 11.22
N GLN A 51 -3.99 -8.41 11.82
CA GLN A 51 -3.78 -8.38 13.27
C GLN A 51 -3.40 -6.96 13.70
N VAL A 52 -3.72 -6.64 14.95
CA VAL A 52 -3.40 -5.35 15.58
C VAL A 52 -2.77 -5.59 16.96
N PRO A 53 -1.99 -4.63 17.49
CA PRO A 53 -1.50 -4.68 18.87
C PRO A 53 -2.64 -4.77 19.89
N ASP A 54 -2.53 -5.70 20.84
CA ASP A 54 -3.34 -5.75 22.05
C ASP A 54 -2.69 -4.88 23.13
N LEU A 55 -3.21 -3.67 23.31
CA LEU A 55 -2.66 -2.68 24.24
C LEU A 55 -2.72 -3.10 25.71
N ASP A 56 -3.57 -4.08 26.05
CA ASP A 56 -3.68 -4.63 27.40
C ASP A 56 -2.64 -5.73 27.67
N ARG A 57 -1.92 -6.18 26.64
CA ARG A 57 -0.94 -7.28 26.70
C ARG A 57 0.42 -6.85 26.17
N PRO A 58 1.18 -6.06 26.94
CA PRO A 58 2.51 -5.68 26.54
C PRO A 58 3.46 -6.89 26.58
N LEU A 59 4.38 -6.98 25.61
CA LEU A 59 5.41 -8.02 25.58
C LEU A 59 6.37 -7.86 26.76
N PRO A 60 7.03 -8.93 27.23
CA PRO A 60 8.11 -8.83 28.21
C PRO A 60 9.32 -8.06 27.66
N ASP A 61 10.09 -7.39 28.51
CA ASP A 61 11.22 -6.52 28.11
C ASP A 61 12.26 -7.21 27.21
N THR A 62 12.42 -8.52 27.32
CA THR A 62 13.32 -9.32 26.46
C THR A 62 12.83 -9.52 25.03
N ALA A 63 11.54 -9.25 24.78
CA ALA A 63 10.86 -9.37 23.49
C ALA A 63 10.45 -8.02 22.88
N ARG A 64 10.38 -6.96 23.70
CA ARG A 64 10.22 -5.56 23.26
C ARG A 64 11.38 -5.16 22.35
N ALA A 65 11.13 -4.26 21.39
CA ALA A 65 12.10 -3.82 20.36
C ALA A 65 12.60 -4.88 19.36
N ARG A 66 11.82 -5.93 19.07
CA ARG A 66 11.99 -6.76 17.85
C ARG A 66 11.08 -6.26 16.71
N LEU A 67 11.22 -6.84 15.51
CA LEU A 67 10.45 -6.49 14.31
C LEU A 67 8.96 -6.24 14.59
N PHE A 68 8.29 -6.91 15.54
CA PHE A 68 6.82 -6.91 15.68
C PHE A 68 6.22 -5.96 16.74
N GLY A 69 6.95 -4.94 17.19
CA GLY A 69 6.43 -3.95 18.16
C GLY A 69 6.53 -4.41 19.62
N ASP A 70 5.77 -3.74 20.51
CA ASP A 70 5.90 -3.86 21.97
C ASP A 70 4.75 -4.61 22.67
N HIS A 71 3.74 -5.06 21.92
CA HIS A 71 2.54 -5.70 22.45
C HIS A 71 2.26 -7.02 21.70
N GLU A 72 1.51 -7.92 22.35
CA GLU A 72 0.99 -9.10 21.66
C GLU A 72 0.06 -8.69 20.52
N LEU A 73 -0.07 -9.54 19.49
CA LEU A 73 -0.96 -9.29 18.36
C LEU A 73 -2.27 -10.06 18.56
N THR A 74 -3.39 -9.36 18.38
CA THR A 74 -4.72 -9.95 18.37
C THR A 74 -5.31 -9.91 16.96
N PRO A 75 -6.08 -10.93 16.52
CA PRO A 75 -6.77 -10.89 15.24
C PRO A 75 -7.69 -9.67 15.12
N LEU A 76 -7.59 -8.96 14.00
CA LEU A 76 -8.55 -7.95 13.61
C LEU A 76 -9.60 -8.62 12.70
N ALA A 77 -10.87 -8.48 13.06
CA ALA A 77 -11.99 -8.88 12.21
C ALA A 77 -12.52 -7.63 11.48
N PRO A 78 -11.95 -7.27 10.30
CA PRO A 78 -12.35 -6.07 9.59
C PRO A 78 -13.81 -6.20 9.13
N ALA A 79 -14.63 -5.21 9.48
CA ALA A 79 -15.92 -5.00 8.85
C ALA A 79 -15.74 -3.99 7.71
N PRO A 80 -16.29 -4.25 6.51
CA PRO A 80 -16.27 -3.27 5.43
C PRO A 80 -16.93 -1.97 5.88
N VAL A 81 -16.24 -0.86 5.69
CA VAL A 81 -16.78 0.47 5.99
C VAL A 81 -17.73 0.91 4.89
N VAL A 82 -18.86 1.52 5.25
CA VAL A 82 -19.75 2.15 4.28
C VAL A 82 -19.55 3.66 4.24
N ALA A 83 -20.00 4.31 3.17
CA ALA A 83 -19.77 5.76 3.00
C ALA A 83 -20.39 6.58 4.15
N GLU A 84 -21.52 6.12 4.67
CA GLU A 84 -22.26 6.73 5.77
C GLU A 84 -21.46 6.74 7.08
N ASP A 85 -20.57 5.76 7.31
CA ASP A 85 -19.71 5.71 8.49
C ASP A 85 -18.63 6.80 8.47
N LEU A 86 -18.35 7.36 7.29
CA LEU A 86 -17.27 8.33 7.06
C LEU A 86 -17.75 9.78 7.09
N VAL A 87 -18.96 10.06 6.60
CA VAL A 87 -19.48 11.43 6.51
C VAL A 87 -19.65 12.04 7.91
N GLY A 88 -19.16 13.26 8.07
CA GLY A 88 -19.18 14.01 9.33
C GLY A 88 -18.00 13.70 10.26
N ARG A 89 -17.12 12.75 9.92
CA ARG A 89 -15.91 12.47 10.69
C ARG A 89 -14.83 13.52 10.40
N CYS A 90 -14.10 13.93 11.43
CA CYS A 90 -12.97 14.86 11.31
C CYS A 90 -11.69 14.08 11.01
N VAL A 91 -10.91 14.54 10.05
CA VAL A 91 -9.61 13.95 9.69
C VAL A 91 -8.53 14.50 10.62
N GLY A 92 -7.89 13.63 11.39
CA GLY A 92 -6.77 14.00 12.26
C GLY A 92 -5.43 14.02 11.53
N ASP A 93 -5.18 13.00 10.70
CA ASP A 93 -3.92 12.76 10.01
C ASP A 93 -4.12 11.83 8.80
N ILE A 94 -3.14 11.77 7.90
CA ILE A 94 -3.03 10.75 6.85
C ILE A 94 -1.62 10.16 6.84
N GLN A 95 -1.53 8.83 6.87
CA GLN A 95 -0.27 8.10 6.88
C GLN A 95 -0.17 7.18 5.67
N THR A 96 0.92 7.30 4.91
CA THR A 96 1.12 6.62 3.61
C THR A 96 1.91 5.32 3.67
N GLY A 97 2.31 4.92 4.88
CA GLY A 97 3.13 3.74 5.14
C GLY A 97 2.64 2.96 6.34
N LEU A 98 1.32 2.82 6.48
CA LEU A 98 0.76 1.97 7.53
C LEU A 98 1.01 0.49 7.21
N GLY A 99 1.34 -0.24 8.28
CA GLY A 99 1.63 -1.67 8.24
C GLY A 99 2.97 -2.02 7.58
N SER A 100 3.66 -2.98 8.19
CA SER A 100 4.82 -3.75 7.68
C SER A 100 5.80 -3.96 8.83
N THR A 101 5.80 -5.16 9.41
CA THR A 101 7.07 -5.66 9.95
C THR A 101 7.24 -7.13 9.57
N GLY A 102 8.29 -7.39 8.79
CA GLY A 102 8.57 -8.72 8.24
C GLY A 102 8.31 -8.82 6.73
N VAL A 103 9.32 -8.42 5.94
CA VAL A 103 9.53 -8.83 4.54
C VAL A 103 8.56 -8.27 3.47
N GLY A 104 8.55 -6.95 3.28
CA GLY A 104 8.00 -6.33 2.07
C GLY A 104 6.96 -5.27 2.38
N ASN A 105 7.19 -4.08 1.84
CA ASN A 105 6.44 -2.87 2.12
C ASN A 105 5.00 -2.98 1.55
N HIS A 106 4.07 -3.57 2.32
CA HIS A 106 2.66 -3.63 1.91
C HIS A 106 1.99 -2.24 1.89
N GLY A 107 2.56 -1.26 2.59
CA GLY A 107 2.33 0.17 2.42
C GLY A 107 0.85 0.53 2.27
N PHE A 108 0.06 0.30 3.32
CA PHE A 108 -1.30 0.80 3.40
C PHE A 108 -1.30 2.31 3.57
N VAL A 109 -2.41 2.94 3.16
CA VAL A 109 -2.71 4.29 3.59
C VAL A 109 -3.77 4.21 4.67
N GLY A 110 -3.55 4.96 5.76
CA GLY A 110 -4.59 5.18 6.76
C GLY A 110 -4.90 6.65 6.94
N ILE A 111 -6.17 6.91 7.25
CA ILE A 111 -6.69 8.24 7.54
C ILE A 111 -7.25 8.18 8.96
N ASP A 112 -6.70 8.98 9.87
CA ASP A 112 -7.21 9.09 11.24
C ASP A 112 -8.52 9.86 11.24
N LEU A 113 -9.57 9.26 11.79
CA LEU A 113 -10.93 9.79 11.89
C LEU A 113 -11.35 10.03 13.34
N GLY A 114 -10.42 10.52 14.17
CA GLY A 114 -10.66 10.83 15.57
C GLY A 114 -10.40 9.65 16.50
N GLY A 115 -9.38 8.84 16.21
CA GLY A 115 -8.98 7.66 16.98
C GLY A 115 -9.22 6.34 16.25
N ASP A 116 -10.18 6.32 15.33
CA ASP A 116 -10.37 5.22 14.38
C ASP A 116 -9.68 5.53 13.06
N TRP A 117 -8.93 4.58 12.54
CA TRP A 117 -8.19 4.70 11.30
C TRP A 117 -8.95 4.05 10.16
N LEU A 118 -9.35 4.82 9.15
CA LEU A 118 -9.80 4.27 7.88
C LEU A 118 -8.60 3.71 7.13
N ILE A 119 -8.63 2.42 6.83
CA ILE A 119 -7.55 1.69 6.19
C ILE A 119 -7.89 1.41 4.74
N VAL A 120 -6.96 1.74 3.85
CA VAL A 120 -7.00 1.43 2.42
C VAL A 120 -5.99 0.31 2.15
N PRO A 121 -6.43 -0.97 2.12
CA PRO A 121 -5.52 -2.12 2.06
C PRO A 121 -5.09 -2.43 0.62
N LEU A 122 -4.40 -1.49 -0.03
CA LEU A 122 -3.81 -1.67 -1.35
C LEU A 122 -2.30 -1.82 -1.26
N TYR A 123 -1.72 -2.69 -2.08
CA TYR A 123 -0.27 -2.76 -2.20
C TYR A 123 0.29 -1.44 -2.75
N ALA A 124 1.14 -0.79 -1.94
CA ALA A 124 1.66 0.55 -2.19
C ALA A 124 0.54 1.58 -2.40
N ALA A 125 -0.47 1.59 -1.51
CA ALA A 125 -1.69 2.39 -1.58
C ALA A 125 -1.45 3.88 -1.88
N ALA A 126 -0.36 4.46 -1.37
CA ALA A 126 -0.01 5.86 -1.62
C ALA A 126 0.25 6.18 -3.11
N GLN A 127 0.55 5.16 -3.93
CA GLN A 127 0.71 5.29 -5.39
C GLN A 127 -0.63 5.19 -6.15
N TRP A 128 -1.73 4.94 -5.43
CA TRP A 128 -3.09 4.88 -5.96
C TRP A 128 -3.90 6.13 -5.63
N ILE A 129 -3.64 6.71 -4.45
CA ILE A 129 -4.41 7.82 -3.91
C ILE A 129 -3.85 9.15 -4.38
N THR A 130 -4.73 10.01 -4.87
CA THR A 130 -4.45 11.43 -5.10
C THR A 130 -5.10 12.30 -4.04
N LEU A 131 -4.41 13.35 -3.62
CA LEU A 131 -4.94 14.48 -2.88
C LEU A 131 -4.93 15.70 -3.80
N ASP A 132 -6.10 16.31 -4.03
CA ASP A 132 -6.27 17.45 -4.93
C ASP A 132 -5.66 17.21 -6.33
N GLY A 133 -5.83 15.98 -6.85
CA GLY A 133 -5.33 15.55 -8.17
C GLY A 133 -3.84 15.19 -8.23
N ARG A 134 -3.10 15.28 -7.12
CA ARG A 134 -1.67 14.95 -7.02
C ARG A 134 -1.46 13.69 -6.17
N LEU A 135 -0.64 12.75 -6.65
CA LEU A 135 -0.39 11.48 -5.95
C LEU A 135 0.25 11.69 -4.57
N LEU A 136 -0.06 10.81 -3.62
CA LEU A 136 0.61 10.77 -2.31
C LEU A 136 2.02 10.18 -2.40
N ALA A 137 2.29 9.27 -3.35
CA ALA A 137 3.62 8.74 -3.62
C ALA A 137 3.84 8.46 -5.12
N ASP A 138 4.99 8.86 -5.64
CA ASP A 138 5.46 8.52 -6.98
C ASP A 138 7.00 8.52 -7.05
N PRO A 139 7.66 7.37 -6.74
CA PRO A 139 9.11 7.25 -6.81
C PRO A 139 9.68 7.53 -8.21
N GLY A 140 8.88 7.36 -9.26
CA GLY A 140 9.28 7.51 -10.65
C GLY A 140 8.97 8.88 -11.29
N HIS A 141 8.42 9.84 -10.53
CA HIS A 141 7.86 11.07 -11.10
C HIS A 141 8.84 11.84 -11.99
N ALA A 142 10.10 12.01 -11.55
CA ALA A 142 11.12 12.76 -12.27
C ALA A 142 11.47 12.10 -13.62
N ALA A 143 11.66 10.78 -13.62
CA ALA A 143 11.95 10.02 -14.84
C ALA A 143 10.75 9.98 -15.80
N ALA A 144 9.53 10.10 -15.28
CA ALA A 144 8.30 10.11 -16.06
C ALA A 144 7.82 11.52 -16.46
N GLY A 145 8.53 12.58 -16.06
CA GLY A 145 8.12 13.97 -16.32
C GLY A 145 6.80 14.38 -15.66
N ARG A 146 6.43 13.72 -14.55
CA ARG A 146 5.20 14.00 -13.79
C ARG A 146 5.46 14.99 -12.66
N ALA A 147 4.40 15.63 -12.18
CA ALA A 147 4.46 16.43 -10.97
C ALA A 147 4.98 15.56 -9.80
N ALA A 148 5.79 16.16 -8.93
CA ALA A 148 6.23 15.50 -7.71
C ALA A 148 5.00 15.06 -6.88
N PRO A 149 5.05 13.95 -6.13
CA PRO A 149 3.97 13.58 -5.20
C PRO A 149 3.92 14.55 -4.01
N TRP A 150 2.83 14.56 -3.25
CA TRP A 150 2.73 15.34 -2.03
C TRP A 150 3.84 14.95 -1.03
N PRO A 151 4.55 15.90 -0.42
CA PRO A 151 5.32 15.64 0.79
C PRO A 151 4.38 15.15 1.91
N ALA A 152 4.82 14.19 2.72
CA ALA A 152 3.96 13.56 3.72
C ALA A 152 3.39 14.57 4.74
N GLU A 153 4.24 15.46 5.26
CA GLU A 153 3.83 16.51 6.21
C GLU A 153 2.83 17.49 5.59
N ASP A 154 3.04 17.87 4.33
CA ASP A 154 2.14 18.78 3.62
C ASP A 154 0.78 18.13 3.31
N ALA A 155 0.76 16.84 2.96
CA ALA A 155 -0.48 16.09 2.76
C ALA A 155 -1.30 16.00 4.05
N SER A 156 -0.63 15.69 5.17
CA SER A 156 -1.24 15.68 6.50
C SER A 156 -1.80 17.05 6.87
N ALA A 157 -0.99 18.10 6.77
CA ALA A 157 -1.42 19.47 7.06
C ALA A 157 -2.60 19.93 6.19
N ARG A 158 -2.71 19.43 4.95
CA ARG A 158 -3.78 19.78 4.02
C ARG A 158 -5.15 19.23 4.42
N VAL A 159 -5.20 18.08 5.09
CA VAL A 159 -6.43 17.37 5.46
C VAL A 159 -6.75 17.45 6.95
N ALA A 160 -5.74 17.68 7.80
CA ALA A 160 -5.91 17.73 9.26
C ALA A 160 -6.93 18.80 9.68
N GLY A 161 -7.83 18.41 10.59
CA GLY A 161 -8.92 19.23 11.11
C GLY A 161 -10.12 19.40 10.18
N ALA A 162 -10.06 18.88 8.95
CA ALA A 162 -11.16 18.97 7.99
C ALA A 162 -12.19 17.86 8.20
N THR A 163 -13.46 18.17 7.91
CA THR A 163 -14.55 17.21 8.04
C THR A 163 -14.85 16.55 6.70
N ILE A 164 -15.08 15.24 6.68
CA ILE A 164 -15.58 14.54 5.49
C ILE A 164 -17.02 14.99 5.23
N SER A 165 -17.20 15.79 4.17
CA SER A 165 -18.50 16.33 3.76
C SER A 165 -19.27 15.38 2.84
N ALA A 166 -18.56 14.56 2.07
CA ALA A 166 -19.13 13.50 1.26
C ALA A 166 -18.14 12.34 1.08
N ALA A 167 -18.66 11.12 0.97
CA ALA A 167 -17.89 9.93 0.70
C ALA A 167 -18.55 9.10 -0.41
N THR A 168 -17.74 8.45 -1.24
CA THR A 168 -18.20 7.50 -2.26
C THR A 168 -17.22 6.34 -2.30
N LEU A 169 -17.71 5.14 -2.04
CA LEU A 169 -16.95 3.90 -2.09
C LEU A 169 -17.54 3.02 -3.18
N ARG A 170 -16.67 2.51 -4.07
CA ARG A 170 -17.02 1.66 -5.21
C ARG A 170 -15.97 0.56 -5.34
N PRO A 171 -16.25 -0.54 -6.08
CA PRO A 171 -15.31 -1.63 -6.25
C PRO A 171 -13.92 -1.19 -6.73
N HIS A 172 -13.83 -0.23 -7.64
CA HIS A 172 -12.55 0.25 -8.20
C HIS A 172 -12.30 1.74 -7.96
N ALA A 173 -13.03 2.35 -7.03
CA ALA A 173 -12.89 3.78 -6.75
C ALA A 173 -13.23 4.14 -5.31
N MET A 174 -12.56 5.18 -4.85
CA MET A 174 -12.83 5.84 -3.58
C MET A 174 -12.80 7.33 -3.81
N ARG A 175 -13.71 8.07 -3.20
CA ARG A 175 -13.65 9.53 -3.13
C ARG A 175 -14.12 10.02 -1.78
N LEU A 176 -13.33 10.88 -1.16
CA LEU A 176 -13.68 11.61 0.06
C LEU A 176 -13.54 13.11 -0.25
N ASP A 177 -14.63 13.85 -0.14
CA ASP A 177 -14.65 15.31 -0.24
C ASP A 177 -14.65 15.92 1.17
N LEU A 178 -13.69 16.79 1.45
CA LEU A 178 -13.57 17.49 2.73
C LEU A 178 -14.21 18.89 2.66
N ASP A 179 -14.72 19.38 3.79
CA ASP A 179 -15.36 20.69 3.92
C ASP A 179 -14.44 21.89 3.61
N ASN A 180 -13.13 21.71 3.76
CA ASN A 180 -12.11 22.67 3.36
C ASN A 180 -11.76 22.58 1.85
N GLY A 181 -12.54 21.84 1.07
CA GLY A 181 -12.37 21.63 -0.35
C GLY A 181 -11.27 20.65 -0.75
N ALA A 182 -10.58 20.00 0.21
CA ALA A 182 -9.65 18.92 -0.16
C ALA A 182 -10.40 17.71 -0.69
N ARG A 183 -9.74 16.96 -1.57
CA ARG A 183 -10.29 15.72 -2.09
C ARG A 183 -9.27 14.61 -2.14
N LEU A 184 -9.58 13.50 -1.48
CA LEU A 184 -8.85 12.24 -1.58
C LEU A 184 -9.56 11.31 -2.57
N GLU A 185 -8.84 10.81 -3.57
CA GLU A 185 -9.43 9.97 -4.62
C GLU A 185 -8.56 8.77 -4.99
N ILE A 186 -9.24 7.65 -5.27
CA ILE A 186 -8.76 6.57 -6.12
C ILE A 186 -9.72 6.53 -7.30
N VAL A 187 -9.22 6.86 -8.49
CA VAL A 187 -9.99 6.81 -9.73
C VAL A 187 -9.85 5.43 -10.39
N PRO A 188 -10.85 4.87 -11.08
CA PRO A 188 -10.73 3.54 -11.71
C PRO A 188 -9.68 3.48 -12.83
N ASP A 189 -9.55 4.58 -13.60
CA ASP A 189 -8.60 4.68 -14.70
C ASP A 189 -7.16 4.62 -14.17
N PRO A 190 -6.36 3.64 -14.61
CA PRO A 190 -5.02 3.47 -14.10
C PRO A 190 -3.96 4.33 -14.84
N SER A 191 -4.34 5.10 -15.87
CA SER A 191 -3.43 5.86 -16.73
C SER A 191 -2.51 6.84 -15.97
N GLY A 192 -3.01 7.45 -14.89
CA GLY A 192 -2.27 8.38 -14.05
C GLY A 192 -1.33 7.73 -13.04
N ARG A 193 -1.41 6.41 -12.82
CA ARG A 193 -0.72 5.74 -11.71
C ARG A 193 0.74 5.44 -12.02
N PRO A 194 1.64 5.35 -11.02
CA PRO A 194 3.00 4.86 -11.23
C PRO A 194 3.00 3.40 -11.68
N ARG A 195 3.93 3.07 -12.58
CA ARG A 195 4.18 1.69 -12.99
C ARG A 195 4.88 0.94 -11.86
N THR A 196 4.65 -0.37 -11.78
CA THR A 196 5.34 -1.24 -10.82
C THR A 196 6.85 -1.26 -11.08
N GLU A 197 7.67 -1.20 -10.03
CA GLU A 197 9.14 -1.10 -10.11
C GLU A 197 9.81 -2.24 -10.90
N HIS A 198 9.24 -3.44 -10.90
CA HIS A 198 9.91 -4.65 -11.41
C HIS A 198 9.43 -5.15 -12.77
N GLY A 199 8.39 -4.54 -13.36
CA GLY A 199 7.84 -5.01 -14.64
C GLY A 199 7.29 -3.91 -15.55
N GLY A 200 7.23 -2.66 -15.08
CA GLY A 200 6.61 -1.59 -15.84
C GLY A 200 5.10 -1.77 -16.07
N HIS A 201 4.46 -2.74 -15.42
CA HIS A 201 3.02 -2.93 -15.50
C HIS A 201 2.30 -1.74 -14.88
N VAL A 202 1.16 -1.40 -15.49
CA VAL A 202 0.27 -0.39 -14.94
C VAL A 202 -0.41 -0.98 -13.71
N ARG A 203 -0.42 -0.23 -12.60
CA ARG A 203 -1.20 -0.61 -11.41
C ARG A 203 -2.69 -0.50 -11.73
N ALA A 204 -3.38 -1.62 -11.87
CA ALA A 204 -4.79 -1.69 -12.22
C ALA A 204 -5.53 -2.66 -11.30
N PHE A 205 -6.81 -2.39 -11.07
CA PHE A 205 -7.70 -3.35 -10.41
C PHE A 205 -7.99 -4.51 -11.37
N LEU A 206 -8.11 -5.72 -10.82
CA LEU A 206 -8.74 -6.83 -11.53
C LEU A 206 -10.25 -6.61 -11.62
N PRO A 207 -10.95 -7.17 -12.62
CA PRO A 207 -12.40 -7.02 -12.72
C PRO A 207 -13.17 -7.49 -11.48
N GLU A 208 -12.62 -8.43 -10.72
CA GLU A 208 -13.21 -9.03 -9.53
C GLU A 208 -12.82 -8.32 -8.23
N ASP A 209 -11.92 -7.33 -8.29
CA ASP A 209 -11.52 -6.57 -7.11
C ASP A 209 -12.69 -5.72 -6.59
N ASP A 210 -12.84 -5.68 -5.26
CA ASP A 210 -13.83 -4.81 -4.61
C ASP A 210 -13.19 -4.06 -3.44
N LEU A 211 -12.71 -2.85 -3.74
CA LEU A 211 -12.14 -1.93 -2.76
C LEU A 211 -13.17 -1.52 -1.70
N SER A 212 -14.44 -1.31 -2.08
CA SER A 212 -15.48 -0.96 -1.12
C SER A 212 -15.73 -2.07 -0.10
N ALA A 213 -15.60 -3.33 -0.50
CA ALA A 213 -15.68 -4.46 0.42
C ALA A 213 -14.39 -4.69 1.23
N ALA A 214 -13.27 -4.09 0.81
CA ALA A 214 -11.97 -4.32 1.44
C ALA A 214 -11.57 -3.25 2.47
N MET A 215 -12.01 -1.99 2.33
CA MET A 215 -11.67 -0.93 3.28
C MET A 215 -12.40 -1.13 4.61
N PHE A 216 -11.73 -0.81 5.72
CA PHE A 216 -12.25 -1.01 7.07
C PHE A 216 -11.75 0.06 8.04
N LEU A 217 -12.40 0.17 9.20
CA LEU A 217 -11.91 0.96 10.33
C LEU A 217 -11.06 0.10 11.26
N SER A 218 -9.92 0.63 11.69
CA SER A 218 -9.01 0.02 12.66
C SER A 218 -8.89 0.91 13.90
N PRO A 219 -8.85 0.37 15.12
CA PRO A 219 -8.65 1.17 16.33
C PRO A 219 -7.20 1.70 16.48
N THR A 220 -6.30 1.35 15.55
CA THR A 220 -4.88 1.69 15.59
C THR A 220 -4.29 1.80 14.19
N PRO A 221 -3.28 2.67 13.98
CA PRO A 221 -2.56 2.75 12.71
C PRO A 221 -1.65 1.52 12.47
N VAL A 222 -1.38 0.73 13.50
CA VAL A 222 -0.46 -0.40 13.43
C VAL A 222 -1.22 -1.66 13.03
N ILE A 223 -1.01 -2.10 11.78
CA ILE A 223 -1.70 -3.27 11.20
C ILE A 223 -0.68 -4.25 10.63
N TYR A 224 -0.86 -5.52 10.96
CA TYR A 224 -0.07 -6.62 10.45
C TYR A 224 -0.93 -7.47 9.52
N GLY A 225 -0.52 -7.62 8.26
CA GLY A 225 -1.08 -8.61 7.35
C GLY A 225 -0.25 -9.89 7.42
N LEU A 226 -0.91 -11.05 7.55
CA LEU A 226 -0.24 -12.34 7.37
C LEU A 226 -0.21 -12.64 5.86
N GLY A 227 0.94 -12.37 5.22
CA GLY A 227 1.20 -12.72 3.82
C GLY A 227 1.40 -14.21 3.58
#